data_AF-A0A1G0H643-F1
#
_entry.id   AF-A0A1G0H643-F1
#
_cell.length_a   1.000
_cell.length_b   1.000
_cell.length_c   1.000
_cell.angle_alpha   90.00
_cell.angle_beta   90.00
_cell.angle_gamma   90.00
#
_symmetry.space_group_name_H-M   'P 1'
#
loop_
_entity.id
_entity.type
_entity.pdbx_description
1 polymer ?
#
loop_
_entity_poly.entity_id
_entity_poly.type
_entity_poly.pdbx_seq_one_letter_code
_entity_poly.pdbx_strand_id
1 'polypeptide(L)'
;MLTLQKHFTGTYAKNLLADWIVMGDCIKAKSTWIKDTVQASSETNGLKLPTLTNKQVNDAFNGPFQHFFKTHLQAYAQISKVVTAIVISKDDLFKESEIPTNTIFNLPEKSLESIEVETLKELRNKLDSLTKEHYAQWESFIQNNTETLIQELKKHNVTLTDTEANDFAMNQPIAELEDLFINLKLTLPKLSKSAFDFQQYFILKTVLVSYNALSRTQQPHSEKEIDALLKTLHAIFKKINKMEKELLSTQEKSTNELVVSINWATEKKSPR
;
A
#
# COMPACT_ATOMS: atom_id res chain seq x y z
N MET A 1 19.26 -0.96 9.40
CA MET A 1 18.34 -1.72 8.53
C MET A 1 17.00 -1.78 9.24
N LEU A 2 15.89 -1.47 8.57
CA LEU A 2 14.58 -1.68 9.14
C LEU A 2 14.31 -3.18 9.17
N THR A 3 13.89 -3.69 10.32
CA THR A 3 13.56 -5.12 10.44
C THR A 3 12.14 -5.32 9.94
N LEU A 4 11.99 -5.53 8.63
CA LEU A 4 10.70 -5.74 7.97
C LEU A 4 10.35 -7.22 7.89
N GLN A 5 9.05 -7.54 7.95
CA GLN A 5 8.59 -8.91 7.79
C GLN A 5 8.75 -9.34 6.33
N LYS A 6 9.24 -10.56 6.09
CA LYS A 6 9.23 -11.13 4.73
C LYS A 6 7.82 -11.64 4.44
N HIS A 7 7.12 -10.95 3.55
CA HIS A 7 5.87 -11.40 2.96
C HIS A 7 6.16 -12.22 1.71
N PHE A 8 6.06 -13.54 1.84
CA PHE A 8 6.05 -14.44 0.70
C PHE A 8 4.62 -14.76 0.30
N THR A 9 4.28 -14.54 -0.97
CA THR A 9 3.01 -15.00 -1.55
C THR A 9 3.27 -16.20 -2.45
N GLY A 10 2.59 -17.31 -2.16
CA GLY A 10 2.63 -18.49 -3.03
C GLY A 10 2.06 -18.17 -4.43
N THR A 11 2.36 -19.01 -5.42
CA THR A 11 1.95 -18.83 -6.82
C THR A 11 0.45 -18.58 -6.98
N TYR A 12 -0.38 -19.30 -6.23
CA TYR A 12 -1.84 -19.13 -6.25
C TYR A 12 -2.29 -17.75 -5.79
N ALA A 13 -1.68 -17.19 -4.74
CA ALA A 13 -2.00 -15.85 -4.27
C ALA A 13 -1.60 -14.77 -5.30
N LYS A 14 -0.52 -15.00 -6.06
CA LYS A 14 -0.13 -14.11 -7.15
C LYS A 14 -1.08 -14.18 -8.35
N ASN A 15 -1.63 -15.36 -8.64
CA ASN A 15 -2.65 -15.50 -9.67
C ASN A 15 -3.94 -14.78 -9.27
N LEU A 16 -4.38 -14.90 -8.00
CA LEU A 16 -5.52 -14.13 -7.49
C LEU A 16 -5.29 -12.61 -7.61
N LEU A 17 -4.07 -12.14 -7.29
CA LEU A 17 -3.72 -10.73 -7.47
C LEU A 17 -3.70 -10.30 -8.94
N ALA A 18 -3.34 -11.19 -9.87
CA ALA A 18 -3.41 -10.92 -11.30
C ALA A 18 -4.87 -10.81 -11.80
N ASP A 19 -5.78 -11.62 -11.23
CA ASP A 19 -7.21 -11.50 -11.50
C ASP A 19 -7.79 -10.20 -10.91
N TRP A 20 -7.16 -9.67 -9.86
CA TRP A 20 -7.54 -8.42 -9.21
C TRP A 20 -6.87 -7.21 -9.84
N ILE A 21 -7.12 -6.99 -11.13
CA ILE A 21 -6.41 -6.02 -12.00
C ILE A 21 -6.19 -4.67 -11.31
N VAL A 22 -7.25 -4.04 -10.79
CA VAL A 22 -7.16 -2.71 -10.15
C VAL A 22 -6.18 -2.70 -8.98
N MET A 23 -6.28 -3.71 -8.11
CA MET A 23 -5.40 -3.84 -6.96
C MET A 23 -3.96 -4.17 -7.37
N GLY A 24 -3.79 -5.06 -8.35
CA GLY A 24 -2.49 -5.38 -8.93
C GLY A 24 -1.80 -4.15 -9.52
N ASP A 25 -2.53 -3.31 -10.23
CA ASP A 25 -2.05 -2.06 -10.80
C ASP A 25 -1.63 -1.06 -9.70
N CYS A 26 -2.45 -0.89 -8.65
CA CYS A 26 -2.10 -0.03 -7.51
C CYS A 26 -0.81 -0.52 -6.81
N ILE A 27 -0.68 -1.83 -6.55
CA ILE A 27 0.53 -2.41 -5.95
C ILE A 27 1.73 -2.14 -6.84
N LYS A 28 1.61 -2.42 -8.14
CA LYS A 28 2.70 -2.21 -9.10
C LYS A 28 3.13 -0.75 -9.14
N ALA A 29 2.19 0.19 -9.18
CA ALA A 29 2.48 1.61 -9.21
C ALA A 29 3.24 2.09 -7.96
N LYS A 30 2.96 1.54 -6.78
CA LYS A 30 3.62 1.94 -5.51
C LYS A 30 4.85 1.11 -5.12
N SER A 31 5.15 0.05 -5.87
CA SER A 31 6.30 -0.83 -5.61
C SER A 31 7.32 -0.89 -6.75
N THR A 32 7.06 -0.22 -7.87
CA THR A 32 8.05 -0.05 -8.94
C THR A 32 9.09 0.97 -8.49
N TRP A 33 10.36 0.63 -8.69
CA TRP A 33 11.48 1.49 -8.33
C TRP A 33 11.64 2.62 -9.35
N ILE A 34 12.15 3.77 -8.92
CA ILE A 34 12.33 4.93 -9.80
C ILE A 34 13.22 4.57 -10.99
N LYS A 35 14.35 3.89 -10.73
CA LYS A 35 15.29 3.48 -11.78
C LYS A 35 14.63 2.62 -12.86
N ASP A 36 13.64 1.80 -12.48
CA ASP A 36 12.93 0.90 -13.39
C ASP A 36 11.88 1.68 -14.20
N THR A 37 11.26 2.72 -13.62
CA THR A 37 10.37 3.63 -14.36
C THR A 37 11.09 4.51 -15.39
N VAL A 38 12.33 4.93 -15.11
CA VAL A 38 13.14 5.75 -16.02
C VAL A 38 13.68 4.91 -17.20
N GLN A 39 13.95 3.62 -16.98
CA GLN A 39 14.38 2.71 -18.05
C GLN A 39 13.19 2.22 -18.92
N ALA A 40 12.01 2.06 -18.33
CA ALA A 40 10.82 1.63 -19.07
C ALA A 40 10.31 2.65 -20.10
N SER A 41 10.61 3.95 -19.95
CA SER A 41 10.29 4.97 -20.95
C SER A 41 11.22 4.92 -22.16
N SER A 42 12.39 4.27 -22.05
CA SER A 42 13.36 4.09 -23.13
C SER A 42 13.25 2.74 -23.86
N GLU A 43 12.56 1.75 -23.28
CA GLU A 43 12.36 0.42 -23.89
C GLU A 43 10.87 0.16 -24.15
N THR A 44 10.42 0.45 -25.37
CA THR A 44 9.15 -0.07 -25.86
C THR A 44 9.23 -1.59 -25.98
N ASN A 45 8.29 -2.29 -25.33
CA ASN A 45 8.00 -3.74 -25.43
C ASN A 45 8.71 -4.70 -24.46
N GLY A 46 8.92 -4.30 -23.20
CA GLY A 46 9.08 -5.27 -22.11
C GLY A 46 7.76 -6.00 -21.81
N LEU A 47 7.73 -7.32 -21.93
CA LEU A 47 6.60 -8.17 -21.53
C LEU A 47 6.08 -7.70 -20.15
N LYS A 48 4.87 -7.14 -20.09
CA LYS A 48 4.21 -6.90 -18.80
C LYS A 48 4.00 -8.27 -18.15
N LEU A 49 4.90 -8.65 -17.24
CA LEU A 49 4.69 -9.81 -16.38
C LEU A 49 3.34 -9.60 -15.67
N PRO A 50 2.35 -10.48 -15.91
CA PRO A 50 1.01 -10.30 -15.35
C PRO A 50 1.00 -10.48 -13.83
N THR A 51 2.03 -11.12 -13.28
CA THR A 51 2.15 -11.44 -11.85
C THR A 51 3.18 -10.57 -11.14
N LEU A 52 2.82 -10.06 -9.96
CA LEU A 52 3.69 -9.30 -9.08
C LEU A 52 4.88 -10.13 -8.58
N THR A 53 6.06 -9.51 -8.49
CA THR A 53 7.25 -10.12 -7.91
C THR A 53 7.15 -10.18 -6.38
N ASN A 54 7.93 -11.05 -5.73
CA ASN A 54 7.99 -11.11 -4.25
C ASN A 54 8.44 -9.77 -3.64
N LYS A 55 9.32 -9.05 -4.33
CA LYS A 55 9.80 -7.74 -3.91
C LYS A 55 8.66 -6.71 -3.90
N GLN A 56 7.87 -6.66 -4.97
CA GLN A 56 6.72 -5.77 -5.06
C GLN A 56 5.68 -6.05 -3.98
N VAL A 57 5.43 -7.32 -3.69
CA VAL A 57 4.56 -7.75 -2.59
C VAL A 57 5.14 -7.31 -1.24
N ASN A 58 6.43 -7.54 -0.99
CA ASN A 58 7.09 -7.09 0.24
C ASN A 58 6.99 -5.57 0.42
N ASP A 59 7.25 -4.79 -0.63
CA ASP A 59 7.17 -3.34 -0.59
C ASP A 59 5.74 -2.85 -0.35
N ALA A 60 4.72 -3.53 -0.90
CA ALA A 60 3.32 -3.21 -0.63
C ALA A 60 2.93 -3.44 0.84
N PHE A 61 3.37 -4.55 1.44
CA PHE A 61 2.96 -4.91 2.80
C PHE A 61 3.84 -4.33 3.91
N ASN A 62 5.04 -3.86 3.58
CA ASN A 62 5.94 -3.18 4.52
C ASN A 62 6.07 -1.68 4.27
N GLY A 63 5.57 -1.16 3.15
CA GLY A 63 5.58 0.26 2.83
C GLY A 63 4.47 1.06 3.53
N PRO A 64 4.41 2.38 3.29
CA PRO A 64 3.44 3.26 3.96
C PRO A 64 1.99 2.95 3.55
N PHE A 65 1.80 2.36 2.36
CA PHE A 65 0.50 1.92 1.85
C PHE A 65 -0.03 0.61 2.46
N GLN A 66 0.69 -0.03 3.38
CA GLN A 66 0.35 -1.38 3.84
C GLN A 66 -1.08 -1.50 4.37
N HIS A 67 -1.61 -0.49 5.06
CA HIS A 67 -2.96 -0.51 5.61
C HIS A 67 -3.99 -0.43 4.49
N PHE A 68 -3.82 0.51 3.56
CA PHE A 68 -4.65 0.61 2.36
C PHE A 68 -4.72 -0.72 1.61
N PHE A 69 -3.58 -1.36 1.34
CA PHE A 69 -3.53 -2.64 0.64
C PHE A 69 -4.18 -3.76 1.46
N LYS A 70 -3.86 -3.90 2.75
CA LYS A 70 -4.44 -4.94 3.61
C LYS A 70 -5.97 -4.86 3.65
N THR A 71 -6.53 -3.69 3.87
CA THR A 71 -7.99 -3.47 3.96
C THR A 71 -8.69 -3.86 2.66
N HIS A 72 -8.22 -3.37 1.52
CA HIS A 72 -8.86 -3.67 0.25
C HIS A 72 -8.61 -5.12 -0.19
N LEU A 73 -7.42 -5.69 0.05
CA LEU A 73 -7.14 -7.10 -0.25
C LEU A 73 -8.03 -8.04 0.57
N GLN A 74 -8.33 -7.70 1.82
CA GLN A 74 -9.29 -8.45 2.62
C GLN A 74 -10.69 -8.41 2.00
N ALA A 75 -11.16 -7.25 1.56
CA ALA A 75 -12.44 -7.11 0.87
C ALA A 75 -12.48 -7.92 -0.43
N TYR A 76 -11.44 -7.86 -1.25
CA TYR A 76 -11.33 -8.66 -2.48
C TYR A 76 -11.30 -10.17 -2.20
N ALA A 77 -10.58 -10.59 -1.16
CA ALA A 77 -10.52 -11.97 -0.74
C ALA A 77 -11.89 -12.47 -0.27
N GLN A 78 -12.65 -11.66 0.48
CA GLN A 78 -14.00 -12.02 0.93
C GLN A 78 -14.95 -12.25 -0.25
N ILE A 79 -14.98 -11.35 -1.23
CA ILE A 79 -15.82 -11.52 -2.43
C ILE A 79 -15.40 -12.79 -3.18
N SER A 80 -14.09 -12.95 -3.44
CA SER A 80 -13.57 -14.09 -4.21
C SER A 80 -13.85 -15.42 -3.51
N LYS A 81 -13.77 -15.44 -2.17
CA LYS A 81 -14.11 -16.61 -1.37
C LYS A 81 -15.55 -17.06 -1.56
N VAL A 82 -16.50 -16.11 -1.57
CA VAL A 82 -17.92 -16.43 -1.79
C VAL A 82 -18.20 -16.85 -3.23
N VAL A 83 -17.58 -16.19 -4.21
CA VAL A 83 -17.65 -16.61 -5.62
C VAL A 83 -17.18 -18.05 -5.79
N THR A 84 -16.00 -18.39 -5.26
CA THR A 84 -15.45 -19.75 -5.33
C THR A 84 -16.36 -20.76 -4.65
N ALA A 85 -16.93 -20.43 -3.48
CA ALA A 85 -17.86 -21.32 -2.79
C ALA A 85 -19.13 -21.61 -3.60
N ILE A 86 -19.69 -20.59 -4.28
CA ILE A 86 -20.87 -20.77 -5.15
C ILE A 86 -20.54 -21.58 -6.40
N VAL A 87 -19.36 -21.35 -7.00
CA VAL A 87 -18.94 -22.12 -8.18
C VAL A 87 -18.77 -23.60 -7.82
N ILE A 88 -18.08 -23.89 -6.72
CA ILE A 88 -17.87 -25.26 -6.24
C ILE A 88 -19.19 -25.93 -5.84
N SER A 89 -20.12 -25.22 -5.18
CA SER A 89 -21.40 -25.81 -4.77
C SER A 89 -22.33 -26.16 -5.96
N LYS A 90 -22.16 -25.48 -7.10
CA LYS A 90 -22.95 -25.71 -8.32
C LYS A 90 -22.31 -26.72 -9.27
N ASP A 91 -21.02 -26.97 -9.15
CA ASP A 91 -20.27 -27.91 -9.99
C ASP A 91 -20.55 -29.36 -9.59
N ASP A 92 -21.03 -30.15 -10.54
CA ASP A 92 -21.43 -31.55 -10.35
C ASP A 92 -20.28 -32.42 -9.85
N LEU A 93 -19.02 -32.09 -10.18
CA LEU A 93 -17.84 -32.84 -9.74
C LEU A 93 -17.60 -32.76 -8.23
N PHE A 94 -18.09 -31.71 -7.58
CA PHE A 94 -17.85 -31.46 -6.16
C PHE A 94 -19.06 -31.73 -5.28
N LYS A 95 -20.21 -32.11 -5.85
CA LYS A 95 -21.43 -32.47 -5.11
C LYS A 95 -21.28 -33.73 -4.26
N GLU A 96 -20.37 -34.62 -4.64
CA GLU A 96 -20.08 -35.88 -3.93
C GLU A 96 -18.99 -35.74 -2.86
N SER A 97 -18.47 -34.53 -2.61
CA SER A 97 -17.46 -34.29 -1.58
C SER A 97 -17.98 -34.65 -0.18
N GLU A 98 -17.21 -35.43 0.59
CA GLU A 98 -17.52 -35.78 1.98
C GLU A 98 -17.62 -34.56 2.90
N ILE A 99 -16.94 -33.46 2.54
CA ILE A 99 -16.96 -32.20 3.28
C ILE A 99 -17.83 -31.19 2.54
N PRO A 100 -18.93 -30.71 3.14
CA PRO A 100 -19.78 -29.68 2.57
C PRO A 100 -19.03 -28.37 2.29
N THR A 101 -19.31 -27.75 1.13
CA THR A 101 -18.66 -26.49 0.68
C THR A 101 -18.80 -25.35 1.68
N ASN A 102 -19.96 -25.22 2.34
CA ASN A 102 -20.19 -24.25 3.40
C ASN A 102 -19.22 -24.41 4.60
N THR A 103 -18.81 -25.64 4.90
CA THR A 103 -17.86 -25.96 5.97
C THR A 103 -16.42 -25.63 5.56
N ILE A 104 -16.03 -25.94 4.31
CA ILE A 104 -14.70 -25.61 3.76
C ILE A 104 -14.46 -24.09 3.77
N PHE A 105 -15.46 -23.33 3.36
CA PHE A 105 -15.36 -21.88 3.27
C PHE A 105 -15.87 -21.16 4.52
N ASN A 106 -16.36 -21.85 5.56
CA ASN A 106 -16.93 -21.22 6.75
C ASN A 106 -17.96 -20.12 6.39
N LEU A 107 -18.97 -20.50 5.60
CA LEU A 107 -20.07 -19.64 5.15
C LEU A 107 -21.41 -20.23 5.61
N PRO A 108 -22.43 -19.44 5.97
CA PRO A 108 -23.75 -19.98 6.25
C PRO A 108 -24.38 -20.64 5.01
N GLU A 109 -25.09 -21.74 5.21
CA GLU A 109 -25.67 -22.54 4.11
C GLU A 109 -26.70 -21.73 3.28
N LYS A 110 -27.55 -20.96 3.97
CA LYS A 110 -28.53 -20.05 3.35
C LYS A 110 -27.90 -18.96 2.46
N SER A 111 -26.60 -18.68 2.63
CA SER A 111 -25.86 -17.73 1.80
C SER A 111 -25.57 -18.24 0.41
N LEU A 112 -25.28 -19.52 0.29
CA LEU A 112 -24.89 -20.12 -0.99
C LEU A 112 -26.10 -20.33 -1.90
N GLU A 113 -27.30 -20.45 -1.32
CA GLU A 113 -28.56 -20.66 -2.04
C GLU A 113 -29.18 -19.35 -2.57
N SER A 114 -28.91 -18.21 -1.93
CA SER A 114 -29.61 -16.95 -2.18
C SER A 114 -28.80 -15.91 -2.97
N ILE A 115 -27.47 -16.03 -3.03
CA ILE A 115 -26.62 -15.07 -3.71
C ILE A 115 -26.47 -15.43 -5.19
N GLU A 116 -26.87 -14.51 -6.06
CA GLU A 116 -26.59 -14.61 -7.49
C GLU A 116 -25.14 -14.19 -7.81
N VAL A 117 -24.52 -14.89 -8.75
CA VAL A 117 -23.15 -14.59 -9.22
C VAL A 117 -23.06 -13.17 -9.78
N GLU A 118 -24.13 -12.68 -10.41
CA GLU A 118 -24.16 -11.33 -10.98
C GLU A 118 -24.08 -10.24 -9.90
N THR A 119 -24.77 -10.42 -8.77
CA THR A 119 -24.66 -9.53 -7.61
C THR A 119 -23.23 -9.45 -7.07
N LEU A 120 -22.49 -10.56 -7.09
CA LEU A 120 -21.08 -10.58 -6.67
C LEU A 120 -20.16 -9.89 -7.68
N LYS A 121 -20.43 -9.98 -8.98
CA LYS A 121 -19.72 -9.20 -10.01
C LYS A 121 -19.98 -7.71 -9.87
N GLU A 122 -21.22 -7.31 -9.63
CA GLU A 122 -21.56 -5.90 -9.37
C GLU A 122 -20.84 -5.39 -8.13
N LEU A 123 -20.82 -6.17 -7.04
CA LEU A 123 -20.08 -5.79 -5.84
C LEU A 123 -18.58 -5.70 -6.11
N ARG A 124 -18.03 -6.61 -6.92
CA ARG A 124 -16.64 -6.55 -7.35
C ARG A 124 -16.34 -5.26 -8.12
N ASN A 125 -17.20 -4.87 -9.06
CA ASN A 125 -17.04 -3.63 -9.83
C ASN A 125 -17.14 -2.38 -8.94
N LYS A 126 -18.02 -2.40 -7.92
CA LYS A 126 -18.10 -1.34 -6.91
C LYS A 126 -16.82 -1.26 -6.08
N LEU A 127 -16.26 -2.40 -5.68
CA LEU A 127 -15.01 -2.44 -4.93
C LEU A 127 -13.82 -1.97 -5.78
N ASP A 128 -13.77 -2.34 -7.06
CA ASP A 128 -12.78 -1.84 -8.03
C ASP A 128 -12.87 -0.31 -8.16
N SER A 129 -14.08 0.24 -8.26
CA SER A 129 -14.31 1.70 -8.33
C SER A 129 -13.89 2.41 -7.05
N LEU A 130 -14.28 1.88 -5.89
CA LEU A 130 -13.92 2.41 -4.58
C LEU A 130 -12.41 2.37 -4.35
N THR A 131 -11.74 1.29 -4.78
CA THR A 131 -10.27 1.15 -4.69
C THR A 131 -9.58 2.24 -5.49
N LYS A 132 -10.04 2.54 -6.71
CA LYS A 132 -9.47 3.62 -7.54
C LYS A 132 -9.66 4.99 -6.91
N GLU A 133 -10.85 5.25 -6.36
CA GLU A 133 -11.15 6.51 -5.67
C GLU A 133 -10.23 6.70 -4.46
N HIS A 134 -10.18 5.70 -3.57
CA HIS A 134 -9.33 5.72 -2.39
C HIS A 134 -7.84 5.86 -2.75
N TYR A 135 -7.40 5.18 -3.80
CA TYR A 135 -6.04 5.31 -4.31
C TYR A 135 -5.73 6.73 -4.79
N ALA A 136 -6.62 7.36 -5.57
CA ALA A 136 -6.45 8.75 -6.01
C ALA A 136 -6.41 9.76 -4.84
N GLN A 137 -7.17 9.50 -3.77
CA GLN A 137 -7.08 10.28 -2.52
C GLN A 137 -5.69 10.16 -1.87
N TRP A 138 -5.09 8.97 -1.87
CA TRP A 138 -3.71 8.78 -1.41
C TRP A 138 -2.68 9.48 -2.30
N GLU A 139 -2.88 9.49 -3.61
CA GLU A 139 -1.99 10.24 -4.51
C GLU A 139 -2.04 11.74 -4.23
N SER A 140 -3.25 12.27 -4.04
CA SER A 140 -3.45 13.66 -3.64
C SER A 140 -2.84 13.95 -2.27
N PHE A 141 -2.98 13.02 -1.31
CA PHE A 141 -2.35 13.12 0.01
C PHE A 141 -0.82 13.21 -0.10
N ILE A 142 -0.20 12.35 -0.92
CA ILE A 142 1.26 12.35 -1.12
C ILE A 142 1.70 13.66 -1.76
N GLN A 143 1.03 14.08 -2.82
CA GLN A 143 1.36 15.32 -3.53
C GLN A 143 1.30 16.52 -2.59
N ASN A 144 0.18 16.73 -1.89
CA ASN A 144 -0.01 17.87 -0.99
C ASN A 144 1.04 17.91 0.14
N ASN A 145 1.37 16.76 0.73
CA ASN A 145 2.37 16.69 1.79
C ASN A 145 3.79 16.87 1.26
N THR A 146 4.07 16.39 0.05
CA THR A 146 5.34 16.63 -0.65
C THR A 146 5.55 18.12 -0.89
N GLU A 147 4.57 18.80 -1.48
CA GLU A 147 4.62 20.25 -1.73
C GLU A 147 4.79 21.04 -0.42
N THR A 148 4.04 20.67 0.62
CA THR A 148 4.18 21.27 1.95
C THR A 148 5.60 21.11 2.50
N LEU A 149 6.17 19.90 2.44
CA LEU A 149 7.52 19.64 2.95
C LEU A 149 8.60 20.38 2.15
N ILE A 150 8.47 20.48 0.82
CA ILE A 150 9.40 21.25 -0.02
C ILE A 150 9.38 22.74 0.38
N GLN A 151 8.18 23.30 0.59
CA GLN A 151 8.05 24.70 1.03
C GLN A 151 8.67 24.93 2.42
N GLU A 152 8.49 23.98 3.33
CA GLU A 152 9.02 24.07 4.70
C GLU A 152 10.55 23.89 4.73
N LEU A 153 11.10 22.99 3.92
CA LEU A 153 12.54 22.88 3.70
C LEU A 153 13.14 24.20 3.21
N LYS A 154 12.50 24.84 2.23
CA LYS A 154 12.93 26.15 1.71
C LYS A 154 12.93 27.24 2.80
N LYS A 155 11.92 27.27 3.68
CA LYS A 155 11.86 28.21 4.83
C LYS A 155 13.01 28.00 5.81
N HIS A 156 13.54 26.78 5.89
CA HIS A 156 14.68 26.41 6.71
C HIS A 156 16.02 26.42 5.95
N ASN A 157 16.12 27.18 4.86
CA ASN A 157 17.33 27.35 4.03
C ASN A 157 17.81 26.08 3.30
N VAL A 158 16.98 25.05 3.21
CA VAL A 158 17.25 23.87 2.37
C VAL A 158 16.54 24.07 1.04
N THR A 159 17.24 24.68 0.07
CA THR A 159 16.70 24.93 -1.27
C THR A 159 17.01 23.75 -2.19
N LEU A 160 15.94 23.10 -2.66
CA LEU A 160 16.02 22.00 -3.62
C LEU A 160 16.12 22.54 -5.05
N THR A 161 16.89 21.86 -5.90
CA THR A 161 16.82 21.96 -7.35
C THR A 161 15.54 21.31 -7.88
N ASP A 162 15.17 21.61 -9.13
CA ASP A 162 14.01 20.98 -9.77
C ASP A 162 14.14 19.44 -9.81
N THR A 163 15.36 18.93 -10.03
CA THR A 163 15.64 17.49 -9.99
C THR A 163 15.42 16.91 -8.59
N GLU A 164 15.99 17.53 -7.56
CA GLU A 164 15.82 17.07 -6.17
C GLU A 164 14.34 17.14 -5.73
N ALA A 165 13.61 18.17 -6.15
CA ALA A 165 12.19 18.30 -5.89
C ALA A 165 11.36 17.22 -6.59
N ASN A 166 11.69 16.91 -7.86
CA ASN A 166 11.05 15.84 -8.61
C ASN A 166 11.32 14.46 -7.98
N ASP A 167 12.57 14.16 -7.62
CA ASP A 167 12.93 12.91 -6.93
C ASP A 167 12.21 12.78 -5.58
N PHE A 168 12.07 13.90 -4.87
CA PHE A 168 11.30 13.96 -3.62
C PHE A 168 9.79 13.74 -3.84
N ALA A 169 9.24 14.10 -5.00
CA ALA A 169 7.85 13.83 -5.34
C ALA A 169 7.59 12.41 -5.85
N MET A 170 8.58 11.77 -6.49
CA MET A 170 8.44 10.42 -7.02
C MET A 170 8.22 9.37 -5.92
N ASN A 171 7.44 8.34 -6.22
CA ASN A 171 7.25 7.23 -5.30
C ASN A 171 8.54 6.39 -5.20
N GLN A 172 9.02 6.16 -3.97
CA GLN A 172 10.19 5.33 -3.71
C GLN A 172 9.77 4.19 -2.78
N PRO A 173 9.74 2.93 -3.25
CA PRO A 173 9.45 1.81 -2.37
C PRO A 173 10.44 1.73 -1.22
N ILE A 174 10.03 1.15 -0.09
CA ILE A 174 10.87 1.11 1.12
C ILE A 174 12.22 0.43 0.87
N ALA A 175 12.26 -0.64 0.08
CA ALA A 175 13.51 -1.30 -0.28
C ALA A 175 14.44 -0.39 -1.09
N GLU A 176 13.92 0.51 -1.93
CA GLU A 176 14.73 1.49 -2.67
C GLU A 176 15.29 2.56 -1.72
N LEU A 177 14.50 3.03 -0.76
CA LEU A 177 14.97 3.95 0.26
C LEU A 177 16.10 3.33 1.09
N GLU A 178 15.95 2.09 1.56
CA GLU A 178 16.98 1.40 2.32
C GLU A 178 18.30 1.28 1.54
N ASP A 179 18.23 0.92 0.26
CA ASP A 179 19.40 0.85 -0.61
C ASP A 179 20.09 2.22 -0.73
N LEU A 180 19.33 3.32 -0.86
CA LEU A 180 19.89 4.67 -0.91
C LEU A 180 20.64 5.04 0.38
N PHE A 181 20.09 4.70 1.55
CA PHE A 181 20.78 4.93 2.83
C PHE A 181 22.09 4.13 2.92
N ILE A 182 22.09 2.87 2.47
CA ILE A 182 23.29 2.03 2.44
C ILE A 182 24.34 2.62 1.50
N ASN A 183 23.95 2.99 0.28
CA ASN A 183 24.85 3.52 -0.74
C ASN A 183 25.49 4.85 -0.32
N LEU A 184 24.72 5.73 0.33
CA LEU A 184 25.21 7.01 0.85
C LEU A 184 25.92 6.89 2.21
N LYS A 185 26.00 5.67 2.78
CA LYS A 185 26.57 5.39 4.10
C LYS A 185 25.95 6.26 5.21
N LEU A 186 24.63 6.49 5.12
CA LEU A 186 23.88 7.26 6.08
C LEU A 186 23.32 6.36 7.17
N THR A 187 23.34 6.82 8.42
CA THR A 187 22.63 6.15 9.49
C THR A 187 21.12 6.32 9.29
N LEU A 188 20.39 5.20 9.21
CA LEU A 188 18.93 5.23 9.20
C LEU A 188 18.42 5.89 10.51
N PRO A 189 17.53 6.89 10.41
CA PRO A 189 16.99 7.52 11.61
C PRO A 189 16.23 6.51 12.46
N LYS A 190 16.18 6.76 13.78
CA LYS A 190 15.44 5.92 14.71
C LYS A 190 13.94 6.10 14.49
N LEU A 191 13.35 5.24 13.65
CA LEU A 191 11.91 5.16 13.42
C LEU A 191 11.22 4.37 14.54
N SER A 192 9.92 4.60 14.74
CA SER A 192 9.18 3.82 15.74
C SER A 192 9.08 2.35 15.30
N LYS A 193 8.98 1.44 16.27
CA LYS A 193 8.88 -0.01 16.01
C LYS A 193 7.52 -0.45 15.48
N SER A 194 6.52 0.44 15.50
CA SER A 194 5.21 0.19 14.91
C SER A 194 5.28 0.32 13.40
N ALA A 195 4.42 -0.44 12.70
CA ALA A 195 4.23 -0.47 11.25
C ALA A 195 4.65 0.82 10.52
N PHE A 196 5.44 0.68 9.45
CA PHE A 196 5.94 1.78 8.64
C PHE A 196 4.79 2.58 8.00
N ASP A 197 4.70 3.86 8.36
CA ASP A 197 3.60 4.78 8.02
C ASP A 197 4.10 5.95 7.14
N PHE A 198 3.20 6.81 6.65
CA PHE A 198 3.60 7.94 5.81
C PHE A 198 4.47 8.96 6.54
N GLN A 199 4.29 9.10 7.85
CA GLN A 199 5.17 9.96 8.64
C GLN A 199 6.62 9.47 8.56
N GLN A 200 6.86 8.18 8.82
CA GLN A 200 8.18 7.58 8.75
C GLN A 200 8.76 7.64 7.33
N TYR A 201 7.93 7.38 6.32
CA TYR A 201 8.30 7.51 4.92
C TYR A 201 8.82 8.90 4.58
N PHE A 202 8.07 9.95 4.93
CA PHE A 202 8.49 11.33 4.65
C PHE A 202 9.70 11.76 5.48
N ILE A 203 9.91 11.23 6.70
CA ILE A 203 11.15 11.44 7.45
C ILE A 203 12.34 10.89 6.67
N LEU A 204 12.28 9.65 6.18
CA LEU A 204 13.37 9.04 5.40
C LEU A 204 13.67 9.85 4.14
N LYS A 205 12.64 10.22 3.38
CA LYS A 205 12.81 11.04 2.18
C LYS A 205 13.41 12.41 2.49
N THR A 206 13.00 13.02 3.61
CA THR A 206 13.49 14.34 4.03
C THR A 206 14.97 14.29 4.39
N VAL A 207 15.42 13.22 5.05
CA VAL A 207 16.85 13.00 5.34
C VAL A 207 17.65 12.92 4.05
N LEU A 208 17.23 12.08 3.10
CA LEU A 208 17.94 11.88 1.84
C LEU A 208 18.02 13.18 1.02
N VAL A 209 16.89 13.89 0.86
CA VAL A 209 16.87 15.11 0.05
C VAL A 209 17.65 16.25 0.71
N SER A 210 17.60 16.35 2.04
CA SER A 210 18.36 17.37 2.78
C SER A 210 19.86 17.09 2.71
N TYR A 211 20.27 15.82 2.87
CA TYR A 211 21.66 15.42 2.72
C TYR A 211 22.20 15.80 1.33
N ASN A 212 21.46 15.46 0.27
CA ASN A 212 21.85 15.79 -1.11
C ASN A 212 21.94 17.31 -1.32
N ALA A 213 20.94 18.07 -0.90
CA ALA A 213 20.90 19.52 -1.09
C ALA A 213 22.02 20.25 -0.31
N LEU A 214 22.29 19.85 0.93
CA LEU A 214 23.37 20.44 1.72
C LEU A 214 24.76 20.05 1.19
N SER A 215 24.93 18.80 0.77
CA SER A 215 26.17 18.33 0.13
C SER A 215 26.47 19.12 -1.16
N ARG A 216 25.46 19.32 -2.01
CA ARG A 216 25.57 20.13 -3.23
C ARG A 216 25.96 21.58 -2.94
N THR A 217 25.39 22.17 -1.90
CA THR A 217 25.68 23.56 -1.50
C THR A 217 26.96 23.70 -0.67
N GLN A 218 27.71 22.61 -0.48
CA GLN A 218 28.92 22.54 0.36
C GLN A 218 28.67 23.05 1.79
N GLN A 219 27.43 22.97 2.25
CA GLN A 219 27.09 23.29 3.63
C GLN A 219 27.50 22.13 4.54
N PRO A 220 27.93 22.42 5.78
CA PRO A 220 28.04 21.39 6.81
C PRO A 220 26.71 20.61 6.93
N HIS A 221 26.79 19.28 6.85
CA HIS A 221 25.62 18.39 6.79
C HIS A 221 25.82 17.12 7.60
N SER A 222 26.42 17.26 8.78
CA SER A 222 26.50 16.20 9.77
C SER A 222 25.11 15.65 10.12
N GLU A 223 25.05 14.40 10.56
CA GLU A 223 23.80 13.78 11.03
C GLU A 223 23.09 14.65 12.09
N LYS A 224 23.85 15.38 12.91
CA LYS A 224 23.30 16.30 13.93
C LYS A 224 22.54 17.48 13.32
N GLU A 225 23.00 18.01 12.20
CA GLU A 225 22.36 19.15 11.52
C GLU A 225 21.06 18.72 10.83
N ILE A 226 21.08 17.54 10.20
CA ILE A 226 19.86 16.94 9.64
C ILE A 226 18.87 16.59 10.75
N ASP A 227 19.32 16.04 11.88
CA ASP A 227 18.46 15.79 13.04
C ASP A 227 17.84 17.08 13.60
N ALA A 228 18.59 18.19 13.61
CA ALA A 228 18.07 19.48 14.04
C ALA A 228 17.00 20.00 13.09
N LEU A 229 17.19 19.85 11.78
CA LEU A 229 16.17 20.17 10.76
C LEU A 229 14.93 19.30 10.92
N LEU A 230 15.07 17.98 11.13
CA LEU A 230 13.91 17.10 11.36
C LEU A 230 13.09 17.53 12.58
N LYS A 231 13.75 18.05 13.63
CA LYS A 231 13.05 18.59 14.81
C LYS A 231 12.22 19.84 14.48
N THR A 232 12.66 20.71 13.57
CA THR A 232 11.86 21.86 13.15
C THR A 232 10.63 21.44 12.36
N LEU A 233 10.74 20.35 11.59
CA LEU A 233 9.66 19.77 10.79
C LEU A 233 8.73 18.83 11.58
N HIS A 234 9.01 18.56 12.86
CA HIS A 234 8.27 17.57 13.68
C HIS A 234 6.77 17.81 13.74
N ALA A 235 6.33 19.07 13.78
CA ALA A 235 4.91 19.42 13.78
C ALA A 235 4.20 18.99 12.48
N ILE A 236 4.89 19.11 11.34
CA ILE A 236 4.37 18.70 10.02
C ILE A 236 4.28 17.19 9.96
N PHE A 237 5.32 16.47 10.41
CA PHE A 237 5.32 15.01 10.48
C PHE A 237 4.18 14.47 11.35
N LYS A 238 3.90 15.11 12.50
CA LYS A 238 2.73 14.77 13.33
C LYS A 238 1.40 15.04 12.62
N LYS A 239 1.30 16.14 11.87
CA LYS A 239 0.11 16.47 11.09
C LYS A 239 -0.13 15.43 9.99
N ILE A 240 0.93 14.99 9.29
CA ILE A 240 0.88 13.92 8.29
C ILE A 240 0.29 12.64 8.89
N ASN A 241 0.81 12.18 10.04
CA ASN A 241 0.31 10.98 10.72
C ASN A 241 -1.17 11.10 11.09
N LYS A 242 -1.60 12.27 11.57
CA LYS A 242 -3.00 12.53 11.92
C LYS A 242 -3.90 12.44 10.67
N MET A 243 -3.53 13.12 9.59
CA MET A 243 -4.27 13.10 8.33
C MET A 243 -4.32 11.69 7.72
N GLU A 244 -3.21 10.94 7.80
CA GLU A 244 -3.14 9.54 7.39
C GLU A 244 -4.16 8.67 8.13
N LYS A 245 -4.22 8.78 9.47
CA LYS A 245 -5.19 8.03 10.29
C LYS A 245 -6.64 8.37 9.99
N GLU A 246 -6.93 9.65 9.76
CA GLU A 246 -8.28 10.11 9.40
C GLU A 246 -8.70 9.56 8.02
N LEU A 247 -7.79 9.59 7.05
CA LEU A 247 -8.02 9.02 5.72
C LEU A 247 -8.22 7.50 5.80
N LEU A 248 -7.34 6.78 6.50
CA LEU A 248 -7.46 5.33 6.71
C LEU A 248 -8.80 4.97 7.37
N SER A 249 -9.18 5.66 8.44
CA SER A 249 -10.44 5.37 9.15
C SER A 249 -11.66 5.55 8.25
N THR A 250 -11.65 6.58 7.40
CA THR A 250 -12.74 6.85 6.46
C THR A 250 -12.83 5.77 5.38
N GLN A 251 -11.69 5.39 4.81
CA GLN A 251 -11.61 4.38 3.75
C GLN A 251 -11.89 2.96 4.28
N GLU A 252 -11.43 2.63 5.48
CA GLU A 252 -11.76 1.36 6.14
C GLU A 252 -13.26 1.24 6.38
N LYS A 253 -13.91 2.32 6.83
CA LYS A 253 -15.36 2.34 7.03
C LYS A 253 -16.12 2.11 5.72
N SER A 254 -15.83 2.87 4.67
CA SER A 254 -16.53 2.73 3.38
C SER A 254 -16.26 1.36 2.72
N THR A 255 -15.04 0.85 2.83
CA THR A 255 -14.69 -0.50 2.32
C THR A 255 -15.45 -1.57 3.07
N ASN A 256 -15.48 -1.49 4.40
CA ASN A 256 -16.22 -2.44 5.23
C ASN A 256 -17.72 -2.37 4.97
N GLU A 257 -18.31 -1.18 4.86
CA GLU A 257 -19.74 -1.01 4.54
C GLU A 257 -20.12 -1.69 3.22
N LEU A 258 -19.24 -1.64 2.21
CA LEU A 258 -19.45 -2.32 0.94
C LEU A 258 -19.54 -3.85 1.11
N VAL A 259 -18.59 -4.44 1.86
CA VAL A 259 -18.51 -5.90 2.05
C VAL A 259 -19.28 -6.45 3.25
N VAL A 260 -19.88 -5.60 4.07
CA VAL A 260 -20.77 -6.00 5.18
C VAL A 260 -21.96 -6.82 4.66
N SER A 261 -22.42 -6.51 3.45
CA SER A 261 -23.44 -7.31 2.72
C SER A 261 -23.01 -8.75 2.44
N ILE A 262 -21.71 -9.08 2.59
CA ILE A 262 -21.08 -10.40 2.41
C ILE A 262 -20.49 -10.96 3.73
N ASN A 263 -20.34 -10.14 4.78
CA ASN A 263 -19.94 -10.58 6.12
C ASN A 263 -21.07 -11.37 6.81
N TRP A 264 -21.29 -12.61 6.37
CA TRP A 264 -22.31 -13.49 6.95
C TRP A 264 -21.75 -14.33 8.10
N ALA A 265 -20.51 -14.04 8.51
CA ALA A 265 -19.81 -14.70 9.60
C ALA A 265 -19.56 -13.74 10.77
N THR A 266 -20.62 -13.16 11.31
CA THR A 266 -20.75 -12.99 12.77
C THR A 266 -22.24 -12.98 13.11
N GLU A 267 -22.85 -14.17 13.20
CA GLU A 267 -23.79 -14.34 14.31
C GLU A 267 -23.02 -13.95 15.56
N LYS A 268 -23.37 -12.79 16.13
CA LYS A 268 -22.87 -12.36 17.43
C LYS A 268 -23.03 -13.55 18.37
N LYS A 269 -21.92 -14.12 18.86
CA LYS A 269 -21.96 -14.82 20.14
C LYS A 269 -22.45 -13.80 21.15
N SER A 270 -23.73 -13.87 21.49
CA SER A 270 -24.30 -13.13 22.60
C SER A 270 -23.48 -13.47 23.85
N PRO A 271 -22.97 -12.49 24.61
CA PRO A 271 -22.35 -12.80 25.89
C PRO A 271 -23.45 -13.40 26.79
N ARG A 272 -23.15 -14.59 27.33
CA ARG A 272 -23.84 -15.12 28.51
C ARG A 272 -23.15 -14.56 29.75
#